data_AF-A0A2G9LUV2-F1
#
_entry.id   AF-A0A2G9LUV2-F1
#
_cell.length_a   1.000
_cell.length_b   1.000
_cell.length_c   1.000
_cell.angle_alpha   90.00
_cell.angle_beta   90.00
_cell.angle_gamma   90.00
#
_symmetry.space_group_name_H-M   'P 1'
#
loop_
_entity.id
_entity.type
_entity.pdbx_description
1 polymer ?
#
loop_
_entity_poly.entity_id
_entity_poly.type
_entity_poly.pdbx_seq_one_letter_code
_entity_poly.pdbx_strand_id
1 'polypeptide(L)'
;MGKRKVVTKILVHAPIGKRLLAMALDLLILNTFVIAPLSSRVMALLPAPQVLLHDVGLASVLSTYTATMAALIFGYFVLMEFFLQQSPGKMALGLLVVGDRGDKPGFAQIAMRNLNAVLIFPFLLLLV
;
A
#
# COMPACT_ATOMS: atom_id res chain seq x y z
N MET A 1 -19.04 -17.47 37.62
CA MET A 1 -17.85 -17.42 36.75
C MET A 1 -18.23 -17.84 35.33
N GLY A 2 -18.41 -16.86 34.43
CA GLY A 2 -18.78 -17.13 33.03
C GLY A 2 -17.58 -17.66 32.25
N LYS A 3 -17.69 -18.88 31.72
CA LYS A 3 -16.70 -19.46 30.80
C LYS A 3 -16.65 -18.59 29.53
N ARG A 4 -15.61 -17.77 29.37
CA ARG A 4 -15.34 -17.07 28.11
C ARG A 4 -15.12 -18.14 27.04
N LYS A 5 -16.07 -18.28 26.11
CA LYS A 5 -15.88 -19.08 24.90
C LYS A 5 -14.69 -18.49 24.16
N VAL A 6 -13.55 -19.18 24.17
CA VAL A 6 -12.44 -18.87 23.28
C VAL A 6 -12.93 -19.24 21.89
N VAL A 7 -13.45 -18.25 21.16
CA VAL A 7 -13.84 -18.42 19.76
C VAL A 7 -12.54 -18.54 18.96
N THR A 8 -12.09 -19.76 18.73
CA THR A 8 -10.97 -20.05 17.84
C THR A 8 -11.43 -19.72 16.42
N LYS A 9 -11.18 -18.49 15.94
CA LYS A 9 -11.38 -18.16 14.53
C LYS A 9 -10.39 -18.99 13.72
N ILE A 10 -10.90 -19.93 12.93
CA ILE A 10 -10.09 -20.69 11.97
C ILE A 10 -9.60 -19.68 10.92
N LEU A 11 -8.30 -19.42 10.91
CA LEU A 11 -7.66 -18.53 9.96
C LEU A 11 -7.46 -19.30 8.65
N VAL A 12 -8.26 -18.97 7.63
CA VAL A 12 -8.17 -19.58 6.30
C VAL A 12 -7.42 -18.65 5.37
N HIS A 13 -6.55 -19.21 4.54
CA HIS A 13 -5.82 -18.47 3.54
C HIS A 13 -6.80 -17.77 2.58
N ALA A 14 -6.73 -16.43 2.52
CA ALA A 14 -7.64 -15.66 1.67
C ALA A 14 -7.35 -15.92 0.17
N PRO A 15 -8.39 -16.14 -0.67
CA PRO A 15 -8.21 -16.35 -2.10
C PRO A 15 -7.61 -15.11 -2.78
N ILE A 16 -6.87 -15.33 -3.86
CA ILE A 16 -6.13 -14.27 -4.56
C ILE A 16 -7.03 -13.10 -4.99
N GLY A 17 -8.25 -13.38 -5.47
CA GLY A 17 -9.20 -12.34 -5.90
C GLY A 17 -9.60 -11.38 -4.79
N LYS A 18 -9.79 -11.86 -3.55
CA LYS A 18 -10.08 -10.98 -2.40
C LYS A 18 -8.87 -10.12 -2.05
N ARG A 19 -7.65 -10.65 -2.21
CA ARG A 19 -6.41 -9.89 -1.98
C ARG A 19 -6.26 -8.77 -3.02
N LEU A 20 -6.53 -9.08 -4.30
CA LEU A 20 -6.50 -8.10 -5.38
C LEU A 20 -7.57 -7.02 -5.20
N LEU A 21 -8.80 -7.40 -4.81
CA LEU A 21 -9.87 -6.44 -4.55
C LEU A 21 -9.55 -5.53 -3.36
N ALA A 22 -9.00 -6.07 -2.26
CA ALA A 22 -8.55 -5.26 -1.13
C ALA A 22 -7.49 -4.23 -1.57
N MET A 23 -6.51 -4.67 -2.36
CA MET A 23 -5.48 -3.79 -2.89
C MET A 23 -6.06 -2.74 -3.84
N ALA A 24 -7.01 -3.09 -4.71
CA ALA A 24 -7.69 -2.13 -5.58
C ALA A 24 -8.44 -1.05 -4.78
N LEU A 25 -9.09 -1.44 -3.68
CA LEU A 25 -9.72 -0.49 -2.75
C LEU A 25 -8.69 0.41 -2.07
N ASP A 26 -7.57 -0.15 -1.60
CA ASP A 26 -6.48 0.64 -1.01
C ASP A 26 -5.88 1.63 -2.02
N LEU A 27 -5.71 1.22 -3.28
CA LEU A 27 -5.24 2.10 -4.36
C LEU A 27 -6.24 3.21 -4.66
N LEU A 28 -7.54 2.92 -4.65
CA LEU A 28 -8.58 3.94 -4.82
C LEU A 28 -8.55 4.97 -3.70
N ILE A 29 -8.38 4.52 -2.45
CA ILE A 29 -8.28 5.39 -1.27
C ILE A 29 -7.01 6.25 -1.37
N LEU A 30 -5.85 5.64 -1.60
CA LEU A 30 -4.59 6.36 -1.76
C LEU A 30 -4.65 7.35 -2.92
N ASN A 31 -5.25 6.96 -4.05
CA ASN A 31 -5.40 7.84 -5.19
C ASN A 31 -6.24 9.07 -4.85
N THR A 32 -7.38 8.87 -4.18
CA THR A 32 -8.33 9.94 -3.87
C THR A 32 -7.80 10.89 -2.81
N PHE A 33 -7.20 10.35 -1.74
CA PHE A 33 -6.84 11.14 -0.55
C PHE A 33 -5.37 11.57 -0.51
N VAL A 34 -4.49 10.93 -1.26
CA VAL A 34 -3.04 11.21 -1.22
C VAL A 34 -2.53 11.66 -2.59
N ILE A 35 -2.71 10.83 -3.63
CA ILE A 35 -2.07 11.06 -4.93
C ILE A 35 -2.72 12.25 -5.65
N ALA A 36 -4.04 12.31 -5.77
CA ALA A 36 -4.75 13.38 -6.46
C ALA A 36 -4.50 14.79 -5.88
N PRO A 37 -4.63 15.03 -4.55
CA PRO A 37 -4.38 16.36 -4.00
C PRO A 37 -2.89 16.76 -4.08
N LEU A 38 -1.97 15.80 -4.07
CA LEU A 38 -0.54 16.10 -4.13
C LEU A 38 -0.06 16.30 -5.58
N SER A 39 -0.58 15.50 -6.51
CA SER A 39 -0.31 15.64 -7.95
C SER A 39 -0.80 16.99 -8.47
N SER A 40 -1.99 17.44 -8.06
CA SER A 40 -2.52 18.74 -8.49
C SER A 40 -1.64 19.91 -8.02
N ARG A 41 -1.11 19.85 -6.80
CA ARG A 41 -0.16 20.84 -6.28
C ARG A 41 1.17 20.84 -7.04
N VAL A 42 1.69 19.66 -7.38
CA VAL A 42 2.95 19.55 -8.12
C VAL A 42 2.77 20.01 -9.57
N MET A 43 1.69 19.62 -10.23
CA MET A 43 1.39 20.07 -11.59
C MET A 43 1.21 21.59 -11.69
N ALA A 44 0.69 22.24 -10.65
CA ALA A 44 0.60 23.71 -10.59
C ALA A 44 1.98 24.40 -10.53
N LEU A 45 3.03 23.69 -10.11
CA LEU A 45 4.40 24.20 -10.03
C LEU A 45 5.23 23.88 -11.29
N LEU A 46 4.73 22.99 -12.17
CA LEU A 46 5.46 22.58 -13.35
C LEU A 46 5.20 23.54 -14.53
N PRO A 47 6.25 23.96 -15.26
CA PRO A 47 6.09 24.71 -16.50
C PRO A 47 5.43 23.84 -17.59
N ALA A 48 4.89 24.49 -18.62
CA ALA A 48 4.14 23.83 -19.70
C ALA A 48 4.90 22.63 -20.30
N PRO A 49 4.19 21.57 -20.74
CA PRO A 49 4.76 20.26 -21.05
C PRO A 49 5.82 20.21 -22.15
N GLN A 50 5.97 21.29 -22.91
CA GLN A 50 6.90 21.42 -24.04
C GLN A 50 8.35 21.66 -23.57
N VAL A 51 8.58 22.05 -22.32
CA VAL A 51 9.93 22.37 -21.76
C VAL A 51 10.57 21.17 -21.03
N LEU A 52 9.86 20.05 -20.90
CA LEU A 52 10.12 19.00 -19.91
C LEU A 52 11.37 18.12 -20.14
N LEU A 53 12.02 18.16 -21.31
CA LEU A 53 12.97 17.11 -21.68
C LEU A 53 14.45 17.39 -21.38
N HIS A 54 14.84 18.59 -20.92
CA HIS A 54 16.28 18.94 -20.76
C HIS A 54 16.64 19.77 -19.52
N ASP A 55 15.76 19.92 -18.54
CA ASP A 55 16.06 20.69 -17.32
C ASP A 55 16.41 19.78 -16.13
N VAL A 56 17.67 19.85 -15.68
CA VAL A 56 18.18 19.10 -14.51
C VAL A 56 17.44 19.48 -13.22
N GLY A 57 16.95 20.71 -13.12
CA GLY A 57 16.12 21.18 -12.01
C GLY A 57 14.77 20.46 -11.95
N LEU A 58 14.11 20.27 -13.10
CA LEU A 58 12.84 19.54 -13.18
C LEU A 58 13.01 18.05 -12.87
N ALA A 59 14.10 17.44 -13.33
CA ALA A 59 14.42 16.05 -13.00
C ALA A 59 14.53 15.84 -11.49
N SER A 60 15.18 16.77 -10.78
CA SER A 60 15.30 16.73 -9.31
C SER A 60 13.95 16.89 -8.60
N VAL A 61 13.06 17.75 -9.12
CA VAL A 61 11.71 17.92 -8.55
C VAL A 61 10.87 16.66 -8.74
N LEU A 62 10.89 16.08 -9.93
CA LEU A 62 10.16 14.85 -10.24
C LEU A 62 10.71 13.65 -9.45
N SER A 63 12.03 13.51 -9.31
CA SER A 63 12.63 12.45 -8.50
C SER A 63 12.25 12.58 -7.03
N THR A 64 12.29 13.79 -6.48
CA THR A 64 11.89 14.07 -5.10
C THR A 64 10.41 13.79 -4.88
N TYR A 65 9.54 14.22 -5.82
CA TYR A 65 8.12 13.90 -5.80
C TYR A 65 7.88 12.39 -5.80
N THR A 66 8.54 11.67 -6.70
CA THR A 66 8.38 10.22 -6.85
C THR A 66 8.85 9.47 -5.61
N ALA A 67 10.03 9.84 -5.08
CA ALA A 67 10.56 9.27 -3.84
C ALA A 67 9.64 9.54 -2.65
N THR A 68 9.08 10.75 -2.56
CA THR A 68 8.12 11.11 -1.50
C THR A 68 6.83 10.31 -1.63
N MET A 69 6.29 10.13 -2.84
CA MET A 69 5.10 9.31 -3.07
C MET A 69 5.35 7.86 -2.67
N ALA A 70 6.48 7.29 -3.11
CA ALA A 70 6.85 5.92 -2.79
C ALA A 70 6.96 5.72 -1.26
N ALA A 71 7.61 6.64 -0.55
CA ALA A 71 7.74 6.60 0.90
C ALA A 71 6.39 6.71 1.62
N LEU A 72 5.49 7.59 1.16
CA LEU A 72 4.16 7.76 1.74
C LEU A 72 3.28 6.52 1.53
N ILE A 73 3.27 5.96 0.32
CA ILE A 73 2.49 4.76 0.00
C ILE A 73 3.04 3.56 0.80
N PHE A 74 4.35 3.38 0.81
CA PHE A 74 5.00 2.32 1.57
C PHE A 74 4.71 2.47 3.07
N GLY A 75 4.90 3.67 3.61
CA GLY A 75 4.62 4.00 5.00
C GLY A 75 3.16 3.75 5.38
N TYR A 76 2.21 4.13 4.53
CA TYR A 76 0.79 3.86 4.72
C TYR A 76 0.52 2.36 4.93
N PHE A 77 0.99 1.50 4.03
CA PHE A 77 0.75 0.06 4.15
C PHE A 77 1.46 -0.52 5.37
N VAL A 78 2.73 -0.18 5.59
CA VAL A 78 3.51 -0.73 6.70
C VAL A 78 2.92 -0.32 8.04
N LEU A 79 2.58 0.95 8.24
CA LEU A 79 2.05 1.45 9.50
C LEU A 79 0.65 0.88 9.76
N MET A 80 -0.25 0.89 8.77
CA MET A 80 -1.60 0.34 8.92
C MET A 80 -1.54 -1.15 9.28
N GLU A 81 -0.72 -1.92 8.59
CA GLU A 81 -0.58 -3.36 8.86
C GLU A 81 0.16 -3.63 10.17
N PHE A 82 1.13 -2.81 10.55
CA PHE A 82 1.83 -2.98 11.81
C PHE A 82 0.93 -2.68 13.02
N PHE A 83 0.14 -1.61 12.98
CA PHE A 83 -0.72 -1.27 14.11
C PHE A 83 -2.02 -2.08 14.11
N LEU A 84 -2.69 -2.20 12.97
CA LEU A 84 -4.06 -2.73 12.85
C LEU A 84 -4.13 -4.11 12.20
N GLN A 85 -3.00 -4.66 11.73
CA GLN A 85 -2.95 -5.92 10.96
C GLN A 85 -3.79 -5.89 9.67
N GLN A 86 -4.25 -4.71 9.25
CA GLN A 86 -5.15 -4.52 8.12
C GLN A 86 -4.92 -3.14 7.52
N SER A 87 -5.03 -3.05 6.20
CA SER A 87 -5.28 -1.79 5.50
C SER A 87 -6.80 -1.58 5.37
N PRO A 88 -7.28 -0.35 5.14
CA PRO A 88 -8.70 -0.05 4.90
C PRO A 88 -9.38 -0.96 3.86
N GLY A 89 -8.71 -1.25 2.74
CA GLY A 89 -9.21 -2.19 1.74
C GLY A 89 -9.34 -3.62 2.27
N LYS A 90 -8.40 -4.06 3.12
CA LYS A 90 -8.48 -5.35 3.82
C LYS A 90 -9.57 -5.36 4.90
N MET A 91 -9.77 -4.26 5.60
CA MET A 91 -10.86 -4.11 6.59
C MET A 91 -12.22 -4.27 5.93
N ALA A 92 -12.43 -3.62 4.77
CA ALA A 92 -13.68 -3.73 4.00
C ALA A 92 -14.01 -5.18 3.60
N LEU A 93 -12.98 -6.01 3.39
CA LEU A 93 -13.14 -7.43 3.01
C LEU A 93 -12.95 -8.41 4.18
N GLY A 94 -12.77 -7.91 5.41
CA GLY A 94 -12.55 -8.73 6.61
C GLY A 94 -11.24 -9.54 6.59
N LEU A 95 -10.22 -9.09 5.85
CA LEU A 95 -8.93 -9.77 5.70
C LEU A 95 -7.94 -9.31 6.77
N LEU A 96 -7.20 -10.23 7.38
CA LEU A 96 -6.21 -9.94 8.43
C LEU A 96 -4.81 -10.40 8.01
N VAL A 97 -3.80 -9.63 8.41
CA VAL A 97 -2.39 -9.97 8.26
C VAL A 97 -1.92 -10.69 9.52
N VAL A 98 -1.59 -11.97 9.35
CA VAL A 98 -1.13 -12.87 10.40
C VAL A 98 0.11 -13.63 9.93
N GLY A 99 0.96 -14.04 10.87
CA GLY A 99 2.05 -14.98 10.64
C GLY A 99 1.53 -16.40 10.44
N ASP A 100 2.42 -17.33 10.09
CA ASP A 100 2.06 -18.72 9.78
C ASP A 100 1.43 -19.45 10.97
N ARG A 101 1.72 -19.00 12.20
CA ARG A 101 1.15 -19.55 13.43
C ARG A 101 -0.09 -18.78 13.91
N GLY A 102 -0.59 -17.83 13.11
CA GLY A 102 -1.70 -16.95 13.46
C GLY A 102 -1.33 -15.78 14.38
N ASP A 103 -0.04 -15.63 14.70
CA ASP A 103 0.50 -14.55 15.50
C ASP A 103 0.56 -13.22 14.73
N LYS A 104 0.70 -12.11 15.46
CA LYS A 104 0.85 -10.80 14.85
C LYS A 104 2.28 -10.67 14.30
N PRO A 105 2.47 -10.45 12.98
CA PRO A 105 3.81 -10.32 12.43
C PRO A 105 4.51 -9.07 12.93
N GLY A 106 5.83 -9.16 13.08
CA GLY A 106 6.67 -8.05 13.52
C GLY A 106 6.82 -6.96 12.45
N PHE A 107 7.30 -5.79 12.85
CA PHE A 107 7.50 -4.64 11.95
C PHE A 107 8.35 -4.99 10.72
N ALA A 108 9.50 -5.63 10.93
CA ALA A 108 10.42 -6.00 9.84
C ALA A 108 9.78 -6.98 8.84
N GLN A 109 8.98 -7.94 9.32
CA GLN A 109 8.26 -8.89 8.46
C GLN A 109 7.23 -8.16 7.59
N ILE A 110 6.49 -7.22 8.18
CA ILE A 110 5.51 -6.40 7.45
C ILE A 110 6.19 -5.48 6.44
N ALA A 111 7.29 -4.83 6.83
CA ALA A 111 8.05 -3.95 5.94
C ALA A 111 8.60 -4.71 4.72
N MET A 112 9.28 -5.85 4.95
CA MET A 112 9.83 -6.68 3.87
C MET A 112 8.74 -7.24 2.96
N ARG A 113 7.59 -7.63 3.53
CA ARG A 113 6.45 -8.09 2.74
C ARG A 113 5.91 -7.01 1.81
N ASN A 114 5.72 -5.79 2.31
CA ASN A 114 5.24 -4.68 1.48
C ASN A 114 6.28 -4.25 0.45
N LEU A 115 7.56 -4.29 0.79
CA LEU A 115 8.64 -4.00 -0.16
C LEU A 115 8.65 -5.03 -1.30
N ASN A 116 8.58 -6.32 -0.97
CA ASN A 116 8.47 -7.38 -1.97
C ASN A 116 7.21 -7.25 -2.83
N ALA A 117 6.08 -6.86 -2.24
CA ALA A 117 4.86 -6.61 -3.01
C ALA A 117 5.07 -5.52 -4.05
N VAL A 118 5.68 -4.37 -3.68
CA VAL A 118 5.98 -3.28 -4.63
C VAL A 118 6.93 -3.72 -5.74
N LEU A 119 7.95 -4.53 -5.43
CA LEU A 119 8.93 -5.01 -6.41
C LEU A 119 8.36 -6.07 -7.35
N ILE A 120 7.47 -6.94 -6.87
CA ILE A 120 6.91 -8.06 -7.64
C ILE A 120 5.67 -7.63 -8.44
N PHE A 121 4.91 -6.64 -7.96
CA PHE A 121 3.67 -6.20 -8.58
C PHE A 121 3.76 -5.82 -10.08
N PRO A 122 4.81 -5.11 -10.57
CA PRO A 122 4.97 -4.82 -11.99
C PRO A 122 5.07 -6.08 -12.85
N PHE A 123 5.72 -7.12 -12.33
CA PHE A 123 5.91 -8.38 -13.05
C PHE A 123 4.66 -9.26 -13.05
N LEU A 124 3.79 -9.15 -12.03
CA LEU A 124 2.49 -9.82 -12.01
C LEU A 124 1.51 -9.23 -13.03
N LEU A 125 1.64 -7.94 -13.37
CA LEU A 125 0.83 -7.29 -14.41
C LEU A 125 1.30 -7.61 -15.83
N LEU A 126 2.57 -7.94 -16.03
CA LEU A 126 3.16 -8.29 -17.33
C LEU A 126 2.92 -9.76 -17.75
N LEU A 127 2.38 -10.58 -16.85
CA LEU A 127 2.16 -12.02 -17.06
C LEU A 127 0.70 -12.34 -17.41
N VAL A 128 -0.10 -11.32 -17.74
CA VAL A 128 -1.48 -11.41 -18.24
C VAL A 128 -1.53 -10.90 -19.66
#